data_AF-A0A7K4FS27-F1
#
_entry.id   AF-A0A7K4FS27-F1
#
_cell.length_a   1.000
_cell.length_b   1.000
_cell.length_c   1.000
_cell.angle_alpha   90.00
_cell.angle_beta   90.00
_cell.angle_gamma   90.00
#
_symmetry.space_group_name_H-M   'P 1'
#
loop_
_entity.id
_entity.type
_entity.pdbx_description
1 polymer ?
#
loop_
_entity_poly.entity_id
_entity_poly.type
_entity_poly.pdbx_seq_one_letter_code
_entity_poly.pdbx_strand_id
1 'polypeptide(L)'
;MIIANFDGLCEPKNPGGIATYGYVIFIDNKQIEGYGLAAEPWSKDSTNNVAEYMGIYCLLTKLLELGIKSAIIRGDSQLVIRQINGEYRVKSQRIYQIYKKVIDIVKSMDYIKFQWVPRTENSIADELTRKAYELAIKGKIKKIGCE
;
A
#
# COMPACT_ATOMS: atom_id res chain seq x y z
N MET A 1 20.53 0.01 -4.60
CA MET A 1 19.56 -0.57 -3.63
C MET A 1 18.19 -0.01 -3.97
N ILE A 2 17.19 -0.87 -4.17
CA ILE A 2 15.85 -0.44 -4.59
C ILE A 2 15.14 0.27 -3.43
N ILE A 3 14.50 1.39 -3.75
CA ILE A 3 13.61 2.12 -2.84
C ILE A 3 12.23 2.06 -3.44
N ALA A 4 11.22 1.88 -2.60
CA ALA A 4 9.84 2.00 -3.02
C ALA A 4 9.01 2.66 -1.94
N ASN A 5 7.97 3.37 -2.36
CA ASN A 5 7.03 4.06 -1.49
C ASN A 5 5.62 3.49 -1.68
N PHE A 6 4.82 3.49 -0.64
CA PHE A 6 3.39 3.19 -0.68
C PHE A 6 2.59 4.24 0.08
N ASP A 7 1.30 4.35 -0.23
CA ASP A 7 0.34 5.14 0.53
C ASP A 7 -1.07 4.54 0.41
N GLY A 8 -1.95 4.95 1.32
CA GLY A 8 -3.35 4.57 1.37
C GLY A 8 -4.27 5.74 1.72
N LEU A 9 -5.41 5.77 1.07
CA LEU A 9 -6.42 6.83 1.16
C LEU A 9 -7.79 6.19 1.40
N CYS A 10 -8.63 6.81 2.23
CA CYS A 10 -10.05 6.46 2.31
C CYS A 10 -10.90 7.72 2.53
N GLU A 11 -11.65 8.11 1.51
CA GLU A 11 -12.43 9.34 1.49
C GLU A 11 -13.83 9.13 0.90
N PRO A 12 -14.79 10.05 1.15
CA PRO A 12 -14.69 11.23 2.01
C PRO A 12 -14.81 10.90 3.51
N LYS A 13 -15.04 9.63 3.88
CA LYS A 13 -15.16 9.19 5.27
C LYS A 13 -14.35 7.92 5.53
N ASN A 14 -13.94 7.73 6.77
CA ASN A 14 -13.17 6.58 7.22
C ASN A 14 -13.70 6.11 8.58
N PRO A 15 -14.29 4.90 8.71
CA PRO A 15 -14.56 3.91 7.67
C PRO A 15 -15.72 4.31 6.73
N GLY A 16 -15.87 3.60 5.61
CA GLY A 16 -17.05 3.68 4.75
C GLY A 16 -16.93 4.57 3.51
N GLY A 17 -15.73 5.04 3.20
CA GLY A 17 -15.44 5.78 1.97
C GLY A 17 -15.05 4.86 0.82
N ILE A 18 -14.34 5.42 -0.16
CA ILE A 18 -13.63 4.71 -1.21
C ILE A 18 -12.19 4.57 -0.75
N ALA A 19 -11.76 3.33 -0.49
CA ALA A 19 -10.40 3.02 -0.07
C ALA A 19 -9.53 2.72 -1.30
N THR A 20 -8.49 3.51 -1.52
CA THR A 20 -7.56 3.38 -2.66
C THR A 20 -6.12 3.45 -2.20
N TYR A 21 -5.25 2.72 -2.89
CA TYR A 21 -3.83 2.69 -2.59
C TYR A 21 -3.01 3.19 -3.78
N GLY A 22 -1.75 3.54 -3.52
CA GLY A 22 -0.76 3.92 -4.51
C GLY A 22 0.63 3.43 -4.08
N TYR A 23 1.48 3.13 -5.04
CA TYR A 23 2.89 2.81 -4.79
C TYR A 23 3.77 3.21 -5.98
N VAL A 24 5.04 3.45 -5.69
CA VAL A 24 6.08 3.71 -6.69
C VAL A 24 7.35 2.95 -6.33
N ILE A 25 7.99 2.32 -7.32
CA ILE A 25 9.28 1.64 -7.19
C ILE A 25 10.31 2.42 -8.00
N PHE A 26 11.42 2.78 -7.37
CA PHE A 26 12.55 3.47 -7.99
C PHE A 26 13.63 2.45 -8.36
N ILE A 27 13.87 2.28 -9.67
CA ILE A 27 14.89 1.39 -10.23
C ILE A 27 15.78 2.23 -11.14
N ASP A 28 17.03 2.46 -10.72
CA ASP A 28 17.96 3.37 -11.41
C ASP A 28 17.30 4.74 -11.67
N ASN A 29 17.13 5.12 -12.94
CA ASN A 29 16.47 6.36 -13.37
C ASN A 29 15.01 6.17 -13.78
N LYS A 30 14.39 5.03 -13.44
CA LYS A 30 13.01 4.69 -13.80
C LYS A 30 12.11 4.61 -12.57
N GLN A 31 10.84 4.97 -12.78
CA GLN A 31 9.77 4.81 -11.82
C GLN A 31 8.76 3.81 -12.34
N ILE A 32 8.39 2.84 -11.53
CA ILE A 32 7.29 1.92 -11.80
C ILE A 32 6.18 2.23 -10.81
N GLU A 33 5.06 2.72 -11.33
CA GLU A 33 3.90 3.14 -10.55
C GLU A 33 2.81 2.07 -10.56
N GLY A 34 2.05 1.99 -9.48
CA GLY A 34 0.80 1.23 -9.42
C GLY A 34 -0.16 1.82 -8.41
N TYR A 35 -1.46 1.60 -8.63
CA TYR A 35 -2.53 2.16 -7.81
C TYR A 35 -3.84 1.41 -8.07
N GLY A 36 -4.77 1.42 -7.13
CA GLY A 36 -6.01 0.66 -7.27
C GLY A 36 -6.98 0.79 -6.10
N LEU A 37 -8.05 0.01 -6.14
CA LEU A 37 -9.04 -0.10 -5.06
C LEU A 37 -8.58 -1.14 -4.03
N ALA A 38 -8.68 -0.77 -2.75
CA ALA A 38 -8.32 -1.65 -1.63
C ALA A 38 -9.50 -2.43 -1.06
N ALA A 39 -10.72 -1.92 -1.24
CA ALA A 39 -11.95 -2.52 -0.77
C ALA A 39 -13.14 -2.01 -1.61
N GLU A 40 -14.31 -2.62 -1.40
CA GLU A 40 -15.53 -2.22 -2.08
C GLU A 40 -15.88 -0.75 -1.73
N PRO A 41 -16.04 0.14 -2.73
CA PRO A 41 -16.42 1.53 -2.49
C PRO A 41 -17.66 1.63 -1.59
N TRP A 42 -17.61 2.52 -0.60
CA TRP A 42 -18.69 2.78 0.35
C TRP A 42 -18.99 1.65 1.36
N SER A 43 -18.23 0.55 1.34
CA SER A 43 -18.34 -0.52 2.32
C SER A 43 -17.75 -0.13 3.69
N LYS A 44 -18.34 -0.65 4.76
CA LYS A 44 -17.81 -0.53 6.14
C LYS A 44 -16.38 -1.07 6.31
N ASP A 45 -15.93 -1.91 5.38
CA ASP A 45 -14.59 -2.50 5.37
C ASP A 45 -13.55 -1.57 4.71
N SER A 46 -14.00 -0.57 3.94
CA SER A 46 -13.16 0.49 3.39
C SER A 46 -12.67 1.41 4.50
N THR A 47 -11.37 1.34 4.78
CA THR A 47 -10.69 2.17 5.78
C THR A 47 -9.34 2.61 5.24
N ASN A 48 -8.80 3.69 5.79
CA ASN A 48 -7.47 4.18 5.43
C ASN A 48 -6.39 3.09 5.68
N ASN A 49 -6.40 2.44 6.85
CA ASN A 49 -5.44 1.38 7.15
C ASN A 49 -5.56 0.15 6.21
N VAL A 50 -6.77 -0.19 5.74
CA VAL A 50 -6.93 -1.26 4.74
C VAL A 50 -6.30 -0.85 3.41
N ALA A 51 -6.44 0.41 3.00
CA ALA A 51 -5.77 0.93 1.82
C ALA A 51 -4.24 0.88 1.93
N GLU A 52 -3.69 1.34 3.05
CA GLU A 52 -2.25 1.31 3.32
C GLU A 52 -1.68 -0.12 3.19
N TYR A 53 -2.32 -1.09 3.86
CA TYR A 53 -1.89 -2.49 3.79
C TYR A 53 -2.03 -3.10 2.39
N MET A 54 -3.07 -2.71 1.63
CA MET A 54 -3.19 -3.14 0.24
C MET A 54 -2.09 -2.54 -0.63
N GLY A 55 -1.74 -1.27 -0.42
CA GLY A 55 -0.62 -0.61 -1.10
C GLY A 55 0.69 -1.37 -0.91
N ILE A 56 0.98 -1.79 0.32
CA ILE A 56 2.16 -2.62 0.63
C ILE A 56 2.07 -3.98 -0.05
N TYR A 57 0.93 -4.67 0.06
CA TYR A 57 0.76 -5.99 -0.53
C TYR A 57 0.97 -5.96 -2.05
N CYS A 58 0.38 -4.99 -2.75
CA CYS A 58 0.55 -4.85 -4.19
C CYS A 58 1.94 -4.40 -4.59
N LEU A 59 2.57 -3.50 -3.81
CA LEU A 59 3.96 -3.11 -4.00
C LEU A 59 4.90 -4.32 -3.90
N LEU A 60 4.78 -5.12 -2.84
CA LEU A 60 5.60 -6.32 -2.63
C LEU A 60 5.35 -7.38 -3.71
N THR A 61 4.09 -7.59 -4.10
CA THR A 61 3.74 -8.47 -5.22
C THR A 61 4.44 -8.00 -6.49
N LYS A 62 4.43 -6.70 -6.75
CA LYS A 62 5.10 -6.14 -7.93
C LYS A 62 6.62 -6.31 -7.89
N LEU A 63 7.25 -6.17 -6.72
CA LEU A 63 8.68 -6.44 -6.56
C LEU A 63 9.01 -7.90 -6.91
N LEU A 64 8.21 -8.86 -6.43
CA LEU A 64 8.39 -10.28 -6.76
C LEU A 64 8.24 -10.56 -8.26
N GLU A 65 7.23 -9.97 -8.93
CA GLU A 65 7.05 -10.08 -10.39
C GLU A 65 8.27 -9.56 -11.16
N LEU A 66 8.91 -8.52 -10.65
CA LEU A 66 10.13 -7.93 -11.23
C LEU A 66 11.41 -8.68 -10.85
N GLY A 67 11.31 -9.76 -10.06
CA GLY A 67 12.46 -10.52 -9.57
C GLY A 67 13.29 -9.78 -8.51
N ILE A 68 12.75 -8.69 -7.93
CA ILE A 68 13.43 -7.88 -6.92
C ILE A 68 13.15 -8.47 -5.54
N LYS A 69 14.20 -8.98 -4.89
CA LYS A 69 14.14 -9.54 -3.53
C LYS A 69 14.81 -8.70 -2.45
N SER A 70 15.35 -7.54 -2.82
CA SER A 70 16.06 -6.62 -1.94
C SER A 70 15.57 -5.18 -2.09
N ALA A 71 14.89 -4.62 -1.09
CA ALA A 71 14.36 -3.25 -1.16
C ALA A 71 14.20 -2.55 0.22
N ILE A 72 14.12 -1.21 0.18
CA ILE A 72 13.64 -0.38 1.30
C ILE A 72 12.24 0.13 0.94
N ILE A 73 11.25 -0.23 1.75
CA ILE A 73 9.85 0.17 1.59
C ILE A 73 9.55 1.32 2.55
N ARG A 74 8.98 2.39 2.03
CA ARG A 74 8.70 3.63 2.77
C ARG A 74 7.23 3.99 2.72
N GLY A 75 6.73 4.58 3.80
CA GLY A 75 5.39 5.16 3.87
C GLY A 75 5.27 6.08 5.07
N ASP A 76 4.24 6.92 5.10
CA ASP A 76 4.02 7.93 6.14
C ASP A 76 3.07 7.48 7.26
N SER A 77 2.45 6.30 7.13
CA SER A 77 1.69 5.67 8.21
C SER A 77 2.59 5.00 9.26
N GLN A 78 2.91 5.73 10.33
CA GLN A 78 3.72 5.21 11.43
C GLN A 78 3.12 3.96 12.08
N LEU A 79 1.78 3.89 12.18
CA LEU A 79 1.07 2.71 12.71
C LEU A 79 1.39 1.46 11.87
N VAL A 80 1.24 1.56 10.55
CA VAL A 80 1.44 0.43 9.63
C VAL A 80 2.90 -0.01 9.63
N ILE A 81 3.85 0.93 9.57
CA ILE A 81 5.29 0.65 9.64
C ILE A 81 5.64 -0.10 10.93
N ARG A 82 5.19 0.39 12.09
CA ARG A 82 5.46 -0.25 13.39
C ARG A 82 4.82 -1.64 13.50
N GLN A 83 3.65 -1.84 12.90
CA GLN A 83 3.00 -3.16 12.90
C GLN A 83 3.75 -4.19 12.04
N ILE A 84 4.22 -3.79 10.86
CA ILE A 84 4.98 -4.68 9.97
C ILE A 84 6.36 -5.00 10.55
N ASN A 85 7.00 -4.04 11.21
CA ASN A 85 8.25 -4.28 11.95
C ASN A 85 8.04 -5.11 13.23
N GLY A 86 6.81 -5.51 13.55
CA GLY A 86 6.52 -6.33 14.74
C GLY A 86 6.55 -5.57 16.06
N GLU A 87 6.74 -4.25 16.04
CA GLU A 87 6.70 -3.41 17.24
C GLU A 87 5.29 -3.35 17.81
N TYR A 88 4.28 -3.24 16.93
CA TYR A 88 2.86 -3.16 17.32
C TYR A 88 2.06 -4.38 16.83
N ARG A 89 1.11 -4.83 17.65
CA ARG A 89 0.20 -5.93 17.28
C ARG A 89 -0.90 -5.46 16.32
N VAL A 90 -1.18 -6.26 15.30
CA VAL A 90 -2.36 -6.09 14.44
C VAL A 90 -3.57 -6.73 15.12
N LYS A 91 -4.52 -5.90 15.59
CA LYS A 91 -5.76 -6.37 16.25
C LYS A 91 -6.97 -6.40 15.33
N SER A 92 -6.94 -5.66 14.22
CA SER A 92 -8.06 -5.57 13.29
C SER A 92 -8.18 -6.84 12.45
N GLN A 93 -9.29 -7.56 12.58
CA GLN A 93 -9.56 -8.77 11.81
C GLN A 93 -9.59 -8.51 10.29
N ARG A 94 -10.04 -7.31 9.88
CA ARG A 94 -10.10 -6.87 8.47
C ARG A 94 -8.71 -6.76 7.85
N ILE A 95 -7.75 -6.26 8.63
CA ILE A 95 -6.37 -6.06 8.19
C ILE A 95 -5.57 -7.35 8.31
N TYR A 96 -5.89 -8.19 9.29
CA TYR A 96 -5.09 -9.37 9.64
C TYR A 96 -4.83 -10.31 8.46
N GLN A 97 -5.81 -10.49 7.56
CA GLN A 97 -5.63 -11.32 6.37
C GLN A 97 -4.64 -10.72 5.37
N ILE A 98 -4.66 -9.40 5.16
CA ILE A 98 -3.71 -8.70 4.28
C ILE A 98 -2.32 -8.69 4.93
N TYR A 99 -2.26 -8.40 6.24
CA TYR A 99 -1.02 -8.46 7.02
C TYR A 99 -0.33 -9.82 6.90
N LYS A 100 -1.06 -10.94 7.03
CA LYS A 100 -0.49 -12.28 6.85
C LYS A 100 0.17 -12.44 5.48
N LYS A 101 -0.54 -12.08 4.41
CA LYS A 101 0.02 -12.14 3.04
C LYS A 101 1.27 -11.28 2.89
N VAL A 102 1.27 -10.07 3.45
CA VAL A 102 2.44 -9.18 3.46
C VAL A 102 3.61 -9.84 4.18
N ILE A 103 3.40 -10.41 5.36
CA ILE A 103 4.45 -11.08 6.13
C ILE A 103 4.98 -12.33 5.42
N ASP A 104 4.10 -13.09 4.76
CA ASP A 104 4.51 -14.28 4.00
C ASP A 104 5.40 -13.89 2.80
N ILE A 105 5.07 -12.80 2.10
CA ILE A 105 5.95 -12.25 1.06
C ILE A 105 7.28 -11.76 1.67
N VAL A 106 7.22 -10.99 2.75
CA VAL A 106 8.41 -10.46 3.44
C VAL A 106 9.40 -11.57 3.81
N LYS A 107 8.92 -12.72 4.28
CA LYS A 107 9.77 -13.89 4.61
C LYS A 107 10.46 -14.52 3.39
N SER A 108 9.93 -14.29 2.19
CA SER A 108 10.48 -14.81 0.93
C SER A 108 11.50 -13.86 0.28
N MET A 109 11.65 -12.65 0.82
CA MET A 109 12.60 -11.64 0.35
C MET A 109 13.98 -11.89 0.98
N ASP A 110 15.04 -11.59 0.23
CA ASP A 110 16.42 -11.71 0.72
C ASP A 110 16.74 -10.59 1.73
N TYR A 111 16.25 -9.38 1.44
CA TYR A 111 16.39 -8.24 2.33
C TYR A 111 15.23 -7.24 2.14
N ILE A 112 14.49 -6.96 3.20
CA ILE A 112 13.43 -5.96 3.15
C ILE A 112 13.46 -5.13 4.42
N LYS A 113 13.39 -3.81 4.27
CA LYS A 113 13.34 -2.87 5.40
C LYS A 113 12.15 -1.94 5.24
N PHE A 114 11.32 -1.82 6.26
CA PHE A 114 10.23 -0.85 6.30
C PHE A 114 10.66 0.38 7.10
N GLN A 115 10.48 1.56 6.51
CA GLN A 115 10.89 2.83 7.11
C GLN A 115 9.75 3.84 7.04
N TRP A 116 9.49 4.50 8.17
CA TRP A 116 8.60 5.65 8.19
C TRP A 116 9.31 6.86 7.59
N VAL A 117 8.58 7.64 6.78
CA VAL A 117 9.03 8.94 6.27
C VAL A 117 7.94 9.99 6.47
N PRO A 118 8.29 11.29 6.58
CA PRO A 118 7.29 12.36 6.59
C PRO A 118 6.45 12.36 5.31
N ARG A 119 5.18 12.80 5.39
CA ARG A 119 4.27 12.88 4.22
C ARG A 119 4.84 13.69 3.05
N THR A 120 5.64 14.73 3.34
CA THR A 120 6.32 15.54 2.31
C THR A 120 7.31 14.74 1.47
N GLU A 121 7.80 13.60 1.98
CA GLU A 121 8.68 12.68 1.27
C GLU A 121 7.92 11.50 0.64
N ASN A 122 6.59 11.45 0.77
CA ASN A 122 5.72 10.40 0.23
C ASN A 122 4.74 10.90 -0.85
N SER A 123 4.98 12.09 -1.41
CA SER A 123 4.04 12.78 -2.30
C SER A 123 3.65 11.97 -3.53
N ILE A 124 4.60 11.26 -4.16
CA ILE A 124 4.31 10.47 -5.36
C ILE A 124 3.31 9.36 -5.06
N ALA A 125 3.49 8.63 -3.95
CA ALA A 125 2.55 7.57 -3.59
C ALA A 125 1.16 8.14 -3.25
N ASP A 126 1.12 9.27 -2.53
CA ASP A 126 -0.13 10.00 -2.21
C ASP A 126 -0.88 10.45 -3.49
N GLU A 127 -0.18 11.04 -4.44
CA GLU A 127 -0.75 11.44 -5.74
C GLU A 127 -1.36 10.25 -6.50
N LEU A 128 -0.72 9.08 -6.43
CA LEU A 128 -1.24 7.86 -7.05
C LEU A 128 -2.51 7.35 -6.36
N THR A 129 -2.63 7.50 -5.04
CA THR A 129 -3.90 7.21 -4.35
C THR A 129 -5.03 8.12 -4.85
N ARG A 130 -4.74 9.42 -5.02
CA ARG A 130 -5.71 10.43 -5.51
C ARG A 130 -6.16 10.12 -6.93
N LYS A 131 -5.22 9.73 -7.79
CA LYS A 131 -5.50 9.28 -9.15
C LYS A 131 -6.42 8.07 -9.17
N ALA A 132 -6.15 7.05 -8.34
CA ALA A 132 -7.04 5.89 -8.21
C ALA A 132 -8.43 6.28 -7.72
N TYR A 133 -8.53 7.17 -6.73
CA TYR A 133 -9.78 7.65 -6.18
C TYR A 133 -10.64 8.37 -7.24
N GLU A 134 -10.05 9.27 -8.02
CA GLU A 134 -10.75 9.92 -9.12
C GLU A 134 -11.26 8.92 -10.17
N LEU A 135 -10.43 7.94 -10.53
CA LEU A 135 -10.80 6.91 -11.50
C LEU A 135 -11.91 6.02 -10.94
N ALA A 136 -11.91 5.71 -9.64
CA ALA A 136 -12.96 4.96 -8.97
C ALA A 136 -14.29 5.73 -8.98
N ILE A 137 -14.29 7.03 -8.66
CA ILE A 137 -15.48 7.89 -8.75
C ILE A 137 -16.03 7.93 -10.18
N LYS A 138 -15.15 8.00 -11.18
CA LYS A 138 -15.51 7.98 -12.61
C LYS A 138 -15.91 6.58 -13.10
N GLY A 139 -15.92 5.56 -12.23
CA GLY A 139 -16.28 4.18 -12.56
C GLY A 139 -15.28 3.46 -13.48
N LYS A 140 -14.05 3.97 -13.60
CA LYS A 140 -12.98 3.44 -14.46
C LYS A 140 -12.13 2.36 -13.78
N ILE A 141 -12.14 2.30 -12.45
CA ILE A 141 -11.57 1.20 -11.66
C ILE A 141 -12.70 0.57 -10.85
N LYS A 142 -12.87 -0.75 -11.00
CA LYS A 142 -13.94 -1.50 -10.31
C LYS A 142 -13.44 -2.76 -9.60
N LYS A 143 -12.27 -3.25 -9.98
CA LYS A 143 -11.64 -4.43 -9.37
C LYS A 143 -10.84 -4.01 -8.14
N ILE A 144 -10.93 -4.83 -7.11
CA ILE A 144 -10.17 -4.69 -5.87
C ILE A 144 -8.93 -5.57 -5.97
N GLY A 145 -7.79 -5.08 -5.48
CA GLY A 145 -6.53 -5.82 -5.49
C GLY A 145 -5.56 -5.31 -6.55
N CYS A 146 -4.53 -6.10 -6.82
CA CYS A 146 -3.30 -5.66 -7.49
C CYS A 146 -3.32 -5.76 -9.03
N GLU A 147 -4.48 -6.07 -9.63
CA GLU A 147 -4.68 -6.32 -11.06
C GLU A 147 -5.26 -5.12 -11.81
#